data_AF-A0A0Q6R976-F1
#
_entry.id   AF-A0A0Q6R976-F1
#
_cell.length_a   1.000
_cell.length_b   1.000
_cell.length_c   1.000
_cell.angle_alpha   90.00
_cell.angle_beta   90.00
_cell.angle_gamma   90.00
#
_symmetry.space_group_name_H-M   'P 1'
#
loop_
_entity.id
_entity.type
_entity.pdbx_description
1 polymer ?
#
loop_
_entity_poly.entity_id
_entity_poly.type
_entity_poly.pdbx_seq_one_letter_code
_entity_poly.pdbx_strand_id
1 'polypeptide(L)' 'MEFPAIHISHADRLSACRREIEDAVHQIIFSKQQAEFSPAEIAMAIADIADDYILKLSKRQAATH' A
#
# COMPACT_ATOMS: atom_id res chain seq x y z
N MET A 1 28.68 8.63 23.88
CA MET A 1 28.26 7.47 23.06
C MET A 1 27.23 8.00 22.08
N GLU A 2 27.64 8.26 20.85
CA GLU A 2 26.71 8.58 19.77
C GLU A 2 26.12 7.24 19.29
N PHE A 3 24.80 7.08 19.44
CA PHE A 3 24.11 5.91 18.91
C PHE A 3 24.12 6.02 17.38
N PRO A 4 24.55 4.98 16.64
CA PRO A 4 24.51 5.03 15.19
C PRO A 4 23.05 5.18 14.78
N ALA A 5 22.75 6.23 14.03
CA ALA A 5 21.45 6.41 13.41
C ALA A 5 21.21 5.19 12.53
N ILE A 6 20.30 4.30 12.95
CA ILE A 6 19.93 3.12 12.17
C ILE A 6 19.31 3.65 10.87
N HIS A 7 20.08 3.63 9.79
CA HIS A 7 19.59 3.93 8.46
C HIS A 7 18.72 2.74 8.03
N ILE A 8 17.45 2.78 8.41
CA ILE A 8 16.46 1.82 7.96
C ILE A 8 16.37 1.97 6.44
N SER A 9 16.63 0.89 5.69
CA SER A 9 16.59 0.95 4.23
C SER A 9 15.17 1.25 3.75
N HIS A 10 15.04 1.83 2.56
CA HIS A 10 13.72 2.07 1.97
C HIS A 10 12.91 0.76 1.85
N ALA A 11 13.59 -0.35 1.54
CA ALA A 11 12.98 -1.68 1.47
C ALA A 11 12.44 -2.14 2.83
N ASP A 12 13.18 -1.91 3.92
CA ASP A 12 12.73 -2.27 5.27
C ASP A 12 11.51 -1.44 5.70
N ARG A 13 11.49 -0.14 5.35
CA ARG A 13 10.32 0.73 5.60
C ARG A 13 9.10 0.27 4.83
N LEU A 14 9.26 -0.11 3.56
CA LEU A 14 8.17 -0.64 2.74
C LEU A 14 7.66 -1.97 3.28
N SER A 15 8.56 -2.84 3.73
CA SER A 15 8.21 -4.13 4.33
C SER A 15 7.44 -3.96 5.65
N ALA A 16 7.88 -3.02 6.52
CA ALA A 16 7.16 -2.67 7.74
C ALA A 16 5.76 -2.11 7.43
N CYS A 17 5.66 -1.17 6.47
CA CYS A 17 4.39 -0.62 6.01
C CYS A 17 3.44 -1.72 5.51
N ARG A 18 3.94 -2.64 4.66
CA ARG A 18 3.14 -3.78 4.17
C ARG A 18 2.58 -4.60 5.33
N ARG A 19 3.41 -4.94 6.32
CA ARG A 19 2.99 -5.73 7.49
C ARG A 19 1.90 -5.03 8.31
N GLU A 20 1.97 -3.71 8.44
CA GLU A 20 0.95 -2.95 9.20
C GLU A 20 -0.41 -2.92 8.51
N ILE A 21 -0.45 -2.96 7.17
CA ILE A 21 -1.70 -2.85 6.39
C ILE A 21 -2.22 -4.18 5.88
N GLU A 22 -1.41 -5.25 5.87
CA GLU A 22 -1.75 -6.55 5.29
C GLU A 22 -3.04 -7.13 5.87
N ASP A 23 -3.21 -7.06 7.19
CA ASP A 23 -4.42 -7.54 7.86
C ASP A 23 -5.67 -6.75 7.44
N ALA A 24 -5.55 -5.43 7.29
CA ALA A 24 -6.66 -4.59 6.84
C ALA A 24 -7.03 -4.89 5.38
N VAL A 25 -6.03 -5.08 4.51
CA VAL A 25 -6.25 -5.45 3.11
C VAL A 25 -6.91 -6.83 3.00
N HIS A 26 -6.46 -7.81 3.78
CA HIS A 26 -7.13 -9.12 3.83
C HIS A 26 -8.58 -9.02 4.31
N GLN A 27 -8.87 -8.21 5.33
CA GLN A 27 -10.24 -7.99 5.77
C GLN A 27 -11.13 -7.40 4.67
N ILE A 28 -10.58 -6.48 3.86
CA ILE A 28 -11.30 -5.93 2.70
C ILE A 28 -11.58 -7.03 1.67
N ILE A 29 -10.55 -7.79 1.26
CA ILE A 29 -10.65 -8.84 0.23
C ILE A 29 -11.67 -9.92 0.61
N PHE A 30 -11.72 -10.30 1.88
CA PHE A 30 -12.61 -11.36 2.37
C PHE A 30 -13.87 -10.83 3.07
N SER A 31 -14.16 -9.54 2.96
CA SER A 31 -15.35 -8.95 3.57
C SER A 31 -16.62 -9.49 2.93
N LYS A 32 -17.52 -10.04 3.76
CA LYS A 32 -18.85 -10.48 3.32
C LYS A 32 -19.74 -9.36 2.79
N GLN A 33 -19.37 -8.09 2.99
CA GLN A 33 -20.08 -6.94 2.45
C GLN A 33 -19.91 -6.80 0.93
N GLN A 34 -18.92 -7.47 0.33
CA GLN A 34 -18.61 -7.44 -1.09
C GLN A 34 -18.99 -8.76 -1.79
N ALA A 35 -20.08 -9.41 -1.35
CA ALA A 35 -20.47 -10.76 -1.76
C ALA A 35 -20.74 -10.97 -3.27
N GLU A 36 -20.83 -9.90 -4.05
CA GLU A 36 -21.03 -9.95 -5.50
C GLU A 36 -19.74 -10.19 -6.30
N PHE A 37 -18.57 -10.01 -5.67
CA PHE A 37 -17.27 -10.14 -6.33
C PHE A 37 -16.44 -11.25 -5.70
N SER A 38 -15.64 -11.92 -6.53
CA SER A 38 -14.67 -12.87 -6.04
C SER A 38 -13.52 -12.16 -5.29
N PRO A 39 -12.85 -12.83 -4.35
CA PRO A 39 -11.66 -12.29 -3.69
C PRO A 39 -10.57 -11.83 -4.68
N ALA A 40 -10.45 -12.51 -5.82
CA ALA A 40 -9.49 -12.15 -6.86
C ALA A 40 -9.83 -10.82 -7.55
N GLU A 41 -11.11 -10.59 -7.86
CA GLU A 41 -11.57 -9.32 -8.44
C GLU A 41 -11.38 -8.15 -7.47
N ILE A 42 -11.67 -8.37 -6.18
CA ILE A 42 -11.45 -7.37 -5.15
C ILE A 42 -9.96 -7.05 -5.01
N ALA A 43 -9.10 -8.07 -4.99
CA ALA A 43 -7.64 -7.89 -4.92
C ALA A 43 -7.11 -7.11 -6.14
N MET A 44 -7.62 -7.42 -7.34
CA MET A 44 -7.28 -6.72 -8.58
C MET A 44 -7.68 -5.25 -8.51
N ALA A 45 -8.91 -4.96 -8.07
CA ALA A 45 -9.38 -3.59 -7.90
C ALA A 45 -8.55 -2.79 -6.88
N ILE A 46 -8.14 -3.43 -5.78
CA ILE A 46 -7.25 -2.80 -4.78
C ILE A 46 -5.88 -2.45 -5.41
N ALA A 47 -5.31 -3.34 -6.22
CA ALA A 47 -4.05 -3.08 -6.90
C ALA A 47 -4.17 -1.90 -7.88
N ASP A 48 -5.21 -1.88 -8.71
CA ASP A 48 -5.47 -0.79 -9.67
C ASP A 48 -5.63 0.56 -8.94
N ILE A 49 -6.37 0.58 -7.82
CA ILE A 49 -6.56 1.79 -7.00
C ILE A 49 -5.22 2.28 -6.42
N ALA A 50 -4.37 1.36 -5.97
CA ALA A 50 -3.06 1.69 -5.42
C ALA A 50 -2.13 2.29 -6.48
N ASP A 51 -2.08 1.70 -7.67
CA ASP A 51 -1.30 2.19 -8.81
C ASP A 51 -1.76 3.59 -9.24
N ASP A 52 -3.07 3.80 -9.34
CA ASP A 52 -3.67 5.10 -9.63
C ASP A 52 -3.26 6.18 -8.61
N TYR A 53 -3.22 5.82 -7.33
CA TYR A 53 -2.81 6.75 -6.28
C TYR A 53 -1.32 7.11 -6.37
N ILE A 54 -0.46 6.11 -6.61
CA ILE A 54 0.98 6.32 -6.83
C ILE A 54 1.20 7.23 -8.03
N LEU A 55 0.53 6.99 -9.15
CA LEU A 55 0.61 7.82 -10.35
C LEU A 55 0.15 9.26 -10.08
N LYS A 56 -0.93 9.45 -9.32
CA LYS A 56 -1.40 10.78 -8.92
C LYS A 56 -0.39 11.51 -8.03
N LEU A 57 0.26 10.82 -7.10
CA LEU A 57 1.32 11.41 -6.26
C LEU A 57 2.52 11.86 -7.09
N SER A 58 2.98 11.00 -8.01
CA SER A 58 4.09 11.31 -8.91
C SER A 58 3.80 12.53 -9.79
N LYS A 59 2.57 12.66 -10.31
CA LYS A 59 2.16 13.83 -11.12
C LYS A 59 2.10 15.13 -10.31
N ARG A 60 1.72 15.07 -9.02
CA ARG A 60 1.72 16.24 -8.13
C ARG A 60 3.15 16.73 -7.84
N GLN A 61 4.10 15.82 -7.65
CA GLN A 61 5.51 16.18 -7.49
C GLN A 61 6.08 16.87 -8.73
N ALA A 62 5.70 16.41 -9.93
CA ALA A 62 6.12 17.03 -11.19
C ALA A 62 5.55 18.44 -11.43
N ALA A 63 4.36 18.75 -10.91
CA ALA A 63 3.72 20.07 -11.06
C ALA A 63 4.21 21.13 -10.05
N THR A 64 5.04 20.73 -9.08
CA THR A 64 5.55 21.64 -8.02
C THR A 64 7.00 22.05 -8.28
N HIS A 65 7.51 21.85 -9.50
CA HIS A 65 8.92 22.08 -9.87
C HIS A 65 9.07 22.98 -11.09
#